data_AF-A0A0D6M9Z8-F1
#
_entry.id   AF-A0A0D6M9Z8-F1
#
_cell.length_a   1.000
_cell.length_b   1.000
_cell.length_c   1.000
_cell.angle_alpha   90.00
_cell.angle_beta   90.00
_cell.angle_gamma   90.00
#
_symmetry.space_group_name_H-M   'P 1'
#
loop_
_entity.id
_entity.type
_entity.pdbx_description
1 polymer ?
#
loop_
_entity_poly.entity_id
_entity_poly.type
_entity_poly.pdbx_seq_one_letter_code
_entity_poly.pdbx_strand_id
1 'polypeptide(L)'
;MIGCLLTLSLTCSRSWMWRLVLAPLENVTLFRKDSFAQIVAASLDWPTTAQWAFWHLVHAEGIPGEWLIQLLPKLKSSQHAEAAANVLLMLKRADRDPNMNMLRALFSRTPSAEDTFTIDCIKILIEDPSTCKRVSDNVGNLLKKQMAAGDLHMGGGTKGASKKSPQKLSMEQVLAHLEQFTQLCLMKEKKSAEQIFSNATVLEAFSEAEK
;
A
#
# COMPACT_ATOMS: atom_id res chain seq x y z
N MET A 1 4.53 -16.36 -20.33
CA MET A 1 4.62 -15.91 -21.73
C MET A 1 4.59 -14.38 -21.85
N ILE A 2 3.61 -13.69 -21.24
CA ILE A 2 3.53 -12.21 -21.22
C ILE A 2 4.74 -11.55 -20.53
N GLY A 3 5.17 -12.08 -19.37
CA GLY A 3 6.36 -11.58 -18.67
C GLY A 3 7.63 -11.64 -19.54
N CYS A 4 7.87 -12.76 -20.24
CA CYS A 4 9.01 -12.90 -21.15
C CYS A 4 8.92 -11.97 -22.37
N LEU A 5 7.72 -11.79 -22.95
CA LEU A 5 7.50 -10.87 -24.07
C LEU A 5 7.74 -9.41 -23.67
N LEU A 6 7.32 -9.01 -22.47
CA LEU A 6 7.60 -7.69 -21.91
C LEU A 6 9.11 -7.53 -21.69
N THR A 7 9.79 -8.47 -21.03
CA THR A 7 11.24 -8.36 -20.79
C THR A 7 12.06 -8.28 -22.09
N LEU A 8 11.73 -9.11 -23.10
CA LEU A 8 12.43 -9.12 -24.41
C LEU A 8 12.17 -7.86 -25.25
N SER A 9 10.95 -7.30 -25.19
CA SER A 9 10.63 -6.09 -25.94
C SER A 9 11.19 -4.81 -25.29
N LEU A 10 11.45 -4.83 -23.98
CA LEU A 10 11.89 -3.66 -23.21
C LEU A 10 13.41 -3.46 -23.15
N THR A 11 14.19 -4.48 -23.50
CA THR A 11 15.66 -4.39 -23.63
C THR A 11 16.12 -3.81 -24.97
N CYS A 12 15.22 -3.66 -25.95
CA CYS A 12 15.56 -3.24 -27.30
C CYS A 12 15.28 -1.74 -27.51
N SER A 13 16.30 -0.89 -27.35
CA SER A 13 16.38 0.55 -27.69
C SER A 13 15.30 1.48 -27.12
N ARG A 14 15.72 2.57 -26.45
CA ARG A 14 14.84 3.60 -25.85
C ARG A 14 13.75 4.11 -26.81
N SER A 15 14.02 4.15 -28.11
CA SER A 15 13.06 4.61 -29.14
C SER A 15 11.86 3.67 -29.33
N TRP A 16 12.03 2.36 -29.17
CA TRP A 16 10.93 1.38 -29.34
C TRP A 16 10.02 1.33 -28.13
N MET A 17 10.58 1.53 -26.93
CA MET A 17 9.82 1.65 -25.69
C MET A 17 8.84 2.83 -25.75
N TRP A 18 9.29 4.01 -26.22
CA TRP A 18 8.39 5.14 -26.43
C TRP A 18 7.35 4.88 -27.50
N ARG A 19 7.68 4.13 -28.56
CA ARG A 19 6.70 3.73 -29.58
C ARG A 19 5.65 2.74 -29.06
N LEU A 20 5.94 1.87 -28.10
CA LEU A 20 4.95 0.99 -27.48
C LEU A 20 4.06 1.74 -26.47
N VAL A 21 4.62 2.70 -25.74
CA VAL A 21 3.87 3.54 -24.80
C VAL A 21 3.00 4.58 -25.51
N LEU A 22 3.46 5.11 -26.66
CA LEU A 22 2.75 6.11 -27.47
C LEU A 22 1.96 5.53 -28.65
N ALA A 23 2.17 4.26 -29.01
CA ALA A 23 1.27 3.60 -29.94
C ALA A 23 -0.11 3.53 -29.27
N PRO A 24 -1.19 3.87 -29.99
CA PRO A 24 -2.53 3.69 -29.46
C PRO A 24 -2.72 2.21 -29.15
N LEU A 25 -2.59 1.85 -27.87
CA LEU A 25 -3.03 0.58 -27.29
C LEU A 25 -4.57 0.52 -27.24
N GLU A 26 -5.25 1.22 -28.15
CA GLU A 26 -6.70 1.45 -28.14
C GLU A 26 -7.52 0.14 -28.17
N ASN A 27 -6.88 -1.01 -28.42
CA ASN A 27 -7.52 -2.33 -28.41
C ASN A 27 -6.70 -3.46 -27.75
N VAL A 28 -5.68 -3.17 -26.92
CA VAL A 28 -4.88 -4.22 -26.26
C VAL A 28 -4.92 -4.08 -24.74
N THR A 29 -5.63 -4.99 -24.07
CA THR A 29 -5.59 -5.16 -22.61
C THR A 29 -4.35 -5.97 -22.23
N LEU A 30 -3.37 -5.34 -21.56
CA LEU A 30 -2.13 -6.01 -21.14
C LEU A 30 -2.28 -6.66 -19.76
N PHE A 31 -3.11 -6.07 -18.89
CA PHE A 31 -3.24 -6.51 -17.51
C PHE A 31 -4.65 -7.00 -17.18
N ARG A 32 -4.72 -8.10 -16.43
CA ARG A 32 -5.96 -8.63 -15.87
C ARG A 32 -5.89 -8.69 -14.36
N LYS A 33 -7.03 -8.51 -13.69
CA LYS A 33 -7.11 -8.40 -12.23
C LYS A 33 -6.51 -9.60 -11.49
N ASP A 34 -6.75 -10.80 -12.01
CA ASP A 34 -6.33 -12.08 -11.48
C ASP A 34 -4.82 -12.34 -11.65
N SER A 35 -4.21 -11.81 -12.73
CA SER A 35 -2.80 -12.00 -13.01
C SER A 35 -1.91 -10.83 -12.59
N PHE A 36 -2.46 -9.63 -12.38
CA PHE A 36 -1.70 -8.40 -12.14
C PHE A 36 -0.74 -8.52 -10.95
N ALA A 37 -1.23 -9.05 -9.82
CA ALA A 37 -0.39 -9.22 -8.64
C ALA A 37 0.79 -10.18 -8.87
N GLN A 38 0.61 -11.20 -9.73
CA GLN A 38 1.69 -12.12 -10.08
C GLN A 38 2.72 -11.46 -10.99
N ILE A 39 2.27 -10.65 -11.96
CA ILE A 39 3.15 -9.91 -12.87
C ILE A 39 3.97 -8.88 -12.10
N VAL A 40 3.34 -8.10 -11.21
CA VAL A 40 4.08 -7.14 -10.37
C VAL A 40 5.10 -7.88 -9.50
N ALA A 41 4.73 -8.99 -8.86
CA ALA A 41 5.66 -9.78 -8.05
C ALA A 41 6.87 -10.27 -8.87
N ALA A 42 6.65 -10.75 -10.10
CA ALA A 42 7.74 -11.16 -10.99
C ALA A 42 8.60 -9.96 -11.45
N SER A 43 7.99 -8.78 -11.60
CA SER A 43 8.70 -7.57 -12.02
C SER A 43 9.67 -7.02 -10.98
N LEU A 44 9.54 -7.40 -9.70
CA LEU A 44 10.43 -6.94 -8.63
C LEU A 44 11.89 -7.36 -8.85
N ASP A 45 12.10 -8.48 -9.55
CA ASP A 45 13.42 -9.01 -9.89
C ASP A 45 13.91 -8.56 -11.28
N TRP A 46 13.12 -7.75 -12.00
CA TRP A 46 13.51 -7.26 -13.32
C TRP A 46 14.54 -6.13 -13.21
N PRO A 47 15.38 -5.91 -14.24
CA PRO A 47 16.25 -4.74 -14.31
C PRO A 47 15.46 -3.43 -14.20
N THR A 48 16.03 -2.39 -13.59
CA THR A 48 15.39 -1.06 -13.40
C THR A 48 14.72 -0.52 -14.66
N THR A 49 15.37 -0.63 -15.83
CA THR A 49 14.79 -0.16 -17.10
C THR A 49 13.51 -0.92 -17.47
N ALA A 50 13.45 -2.23 -17.23
CA ALA A 50 12.28 -3.04 -17.48
C ALA A 50 11.16 -2.76 -16.46
N GLN A 51 11.52 -2.55 -15.18
CA GLN A 51 10.55 -2.09 -14.16
C GLN A 51 9.94 -0.74 -14.53
N TRP A 52 10.76 0.21 -14.95
CA TRP A 52 10.32 1.54 -15.37
C TRP A 52 9.30 1.45 -16.51
N ALA A 53 9.63 0.71 -17.56
CA ALA A 53 8.74 0.56 -18.70
C ALA A 53 7.46 -0.21 -18.37
N PHE A 54 7.54 -1.24 -17.52
CA PHE A 54 6.38 -1.93 -16.98
C PHE A 54 5.42 -0.96 -16.29
N TRP A 55 5.91 -0.13 -15.38
CA TRP A 55 5.07 0.83 -14.66
C TRP A 55 4.48 1.91 -15.56
N HIS A 56 5.17 2.33 -16.63
CA HIS A 56 4.56 3.19 -17.67
C HIS A 56 3.35 2.54 -18.34
N LEU A 57 3.43 1.24 -18.68
CA LEU A 57 2.30 0.51 -19.23
C LEU A 57 1.15 0.40 -18.23
N VAL A 58 1.45 0.11 -16.95
CA VAL A 58 0.45 0.07 -15.86
C VAL A 58 -0.26 1.42 -15.74
N HIS A 59 0.47 2.52 -15.88
CA HIS A 59 -0.09 3.86 -15.83
C HIS A 59 -0.90 4.22 -17.07
N ALA A 60 -0.47 3.80 -18.26
CA ALA A 60 -1.15 4.04 -19.53
C ALA A 60 -2.49 3.28 -19.62
N GLU A 61 -2.56 2.05 -19.11
CA GLU A 61 -3.78 1.24 -19.08
C GLU A 61 -4.77 1.69 -17.98
N GLY A 62 -4.36 2.61 -17.10
CA GLY A 62 -5.25 3.17 -16.07
C GLY A 62 -5.65 2.16 -15.00
N ILE A 63 -4.72 1.28 -14.58
CA ILE A 63 -5.01 0.21 -13.63
C ILE A 63 -5.58 0.77 -12.31
N PRO A 64 -6.80 0.35 -11.89
CA PRO A 64 -7.37 0.76 -10.62
C PRO A 64 -6.51 0.19 -9.51
N GLY A 65 -6.02 1.02 -8.59
CA GLY A 65 -5.08 0.47 -7.62
C GLY A 65 -5.70 -0.21 -6.41
N GLU A 66 -7.00 -0.51 -6.43
CA GLU A 66 -7.51 -1.66 -5.67
C GLU A 66 -6.78 -2.96 -6.03
N TRP A 67 -6.29 -3.07 -7.27
CA TRP A 67 -5.49 -4.22 -7.72
C TRP A 67 -4.14 -4.29 -6.99
N LEU A 68 -3.70 -3.21 -6.33
CA LEU A 68 -2.47 -3.17 -5.53
C LEU A 68 -2.62 -3.81 -4.16
N ILE A 69 -3.84 -3.99 -3.65
CA ILE A 69 -4.07 -4.40 -2.25
C ILE A 69 -3.30 -5.68 -1.89
N GLN A 70 -3.26 -6.66 -2.78
CA GLN A 70 -2.55 -7.93 -2.55
C GLN A 70 -1.01 -7.81 -2.58
N LEU A 71 -0.50 -6.70 -3.11
CA LEU A 71 0.93 -6.41 -3.25
C LEU A 71 1.48 -5.62 -2.07
N LEU A 72 0.67 -4.75 -1.46
CA LEU A 72 1.08 -3.84 -0.39
C LEU A 72 1.81 -4.54 0.77
N PRO A 73 1.38 -5.72 1.27
CA PRO A 73 2.08 -6.39 2.37
C PRO A 73 3.45 -6.96 1.98
N LYS A 74 3.66 -7.26 0.69
CA LYS A 74 4.85 -7.96 0.19
C LYS A 74 5.97 -7.01 -0.24
N LEU A 75 5.65 -5.73 -0.42
CA LEU A 75 6.59 -4.75 -0.93
C LEU A 75 7.63 -4.39 0.13
N LYS A 76 8.91 -4.36 -0.20
CA LYS A 76 9.96 -3.86 0.70
C LYS A 76 10.51 -2.59 0.06
N SER A 77 10.18 -1.43 0.61
CA SER A 77 10.50 -0.13 -0.02
C SER A 77 11.99 0.06 -0.26
N SER A 78 12.83 -0.44 0.66
CA SER A 78 14.29 -0.43 0.54
C SER A 78 14.85 -1.33 -0.57
N GLN A 79 14.11 -2.35 -1.00
CA GLN A 79 14.53 -3.30 -2.04
C GLN A 79 13.81 -3.08 -3.37
N HIS A 80 12.61 -2.48 -3.35
CA HIS A 80 11.72 -2.35 -4.49
C HIS A 80 11.37 -0.86 -4.72
N ALA A 81 12.39 -0.01 -4.90
CA ALA A 81 12.23 1.44 -4.95
C ALA A 81 11.29 1.88 -6.10
N GLU A 82 11.42 1.28 -7.29
CA GLU A 82 10.59 1.58 -8.46
C GLU A 82 9.14 1.22 -8.19
N ALA A 83 8.88 0.01 -7.68
CA ALA A 83 7.52 -0.42 -7.37
C ALA A 83 6.90 0.42 -6.22
N ALA A 84 7.67 0.77 -5.20
CA ALA A 84 7.21 1.65 -4.12
C ALA A 84 6.83 3.03 -4.63
N ALA A 85 7.69 3.67 -5.43
CA ALA A 85 7.42 4.98 -6.00
C ALA A 85 6.15 4.98 -6.88
N ASN A 86 5.98 3.96 -7.72
CA ASN A 86 4.81 3.87 -8.59
C ASN A 86 3.52 3.55 -7.82
N VAL A 87 3.58 2.76 -6.73
CA VAL A 87 2.43 2.57 -5.84
C VAL A 87 2.01 3.90 -5.20
N LEU A 88 2.95 4.69 -4.69
CA LEU A 88 2.66 6.01 -4.13
C LEU A 88 2.03 6.94 -5.19
N LEU A 89 2.57 6.93 -6.41
CA LEU A 89 2.02 7.70 -7.53
C LEU A 89 0.60 7.25 -7.88
N MET A 90 0.32 5.94 -7.86
CA MET A 90 -1.02 5.39 -8.07
C MET A 90 -1.97 5.85 -6.95
N LEU A 91 -1.54 5.82 -5.68
CA LEU A 91 -2.37 6.26 -4.54
C LEU A 91 -2.67 7.77 -4.55
N LYS A 92 -1.83 8.58 -5.20
CA LYS A 92 -2.03 10.03 -5.31
C LYS A 92 -3.09 10.45 -6.35
N ARG A 93 -3.46 9.55 -7.26
CA ARG A 93 -4.43 9.87 -8.33
C ARG A 93 -5.85 10.05 -7.77
N ALA A 94 -6.65 10.88 -8.42
CA ALA A 94 -7.98 11.27 -7.96
C ALA A 94 -9.05 10.16 -8.06
N ASP A 95 -8.74 9.04 -8.72
CA ASP A 95 -9.63 7.88 -8.90
C ASP A 95 -9.64 6.94 -7.69
N ARG A 96 -9.13 7.40 -6.54
CA ARG A 96 -8.85 6.55 -5.38
C ARG A 96 -9.97 6.58 -4.37
N ASP A 97 -10.52 5.39 -4.12
CA ASP A 97 -11.38 5.15 -2.96
C ASP A 97 -10.61 4.38 -1.88
N PRO A 98 -10.04 5.05 -0.86
CA PRO A 98 -9.39 4.37 0.24
C PRO A 98 -10.41 3.56 1.05
N ASN A 99 -10.42 2.26 0.78
CA ASN A 99 -11.26 1.31 1.49
C ASN A 99 -10.49 0.60 2.63
N MET A 100 -11.26 -0.04 3.51
CA MET A 100 -10.74 -0.73 4.68
C MET A 100 -9.78 -1.89 4.34
N ASN A 101 -9.95 -2.56 3.19
CA ASN A 101 -9.06 -3.65 2.78
C ASN A 101 -7.66 -3.12 2.40
N MET A 102 -7.59 -1.96 1.75
CA MET A 102 -6.33 -1.30 1.45
C MET A 102 -5.59 -0.90 2.72
N LEU A 103 -6.28 -0.26 3.67
CA LEU A 103 -5.67 0.10 4.95
C LEU A 103 -5.23 -1.13 5.73
N ARG A 104 -6.06 -2.18 5.78
CA ARG A 104 -5.66 -3.47 6.39
C ARG A 104 -4.39 -4.02 5.77
N ALA A 105 -4.26 -3.99 4.44
CA ALA A 105 -3.07 -4.45 3.73
C ALA A 105 -1.83 -3.59 4.03
N LEU A 106 -1.98 -2.26 4.14
CA LEU A 106 -0.91 -1.34 4.55
C LEU A 106 -0.43 -1.63 5.98
N PHE A 107 -1.35 -1.73 6.93
CA PHE A 107 -1.02 -2.00 8.34
C PHE A 107 -0.49 -3.43 8.57
N SER A 108 -0.74 -4.38 7.65
CA SER A 108 -0.23 -5.75 7.75
C SER A 108 1.28 -5.86 7.52
N ARG A 109 1.90 -4.81 6.97
CA ARG A 109 3.35 -4.72 6.81
C ARG A 109 4.03 -4.72 8.17
N THR A 110 5.22 -5.32 8.27
CA THR A 110 6.02 -5.26 9.49
C THR A 110 6.46 -3.82 9.76
N PRO A 111 6.15 -3.22 10.92
CA PRO A 111 6.64 -1.89 11.29
C PRO A 111 8.17 -1.88 11.34
N SER A 112 8.78 -0.82 10.83
CA SER A 112 10.24 -0.62 10.87
C SER A 112 10.55 0.87 10.81
N ALA A 113 11.54 1.30 11.60
CA ALA A 113 12.01 2.69 11.59
C ALA A 113 12.66 3.07 10.24
N GLU A 114 13.22 2.09 9.52
CA GLU A 114 13.86 2.30 8.21
C GLU A 114 12.85 2.25 7.05
N ASP A 115 11.63 1.76 7.29
CA ASP A 115 10.58 1.66 6.27
C ASP A 115 9.40 2.57 6.60
N THR A 116 9.37 3.74 5.97
CA THR A 116 8.28 4.71 6.13
C THR A 116 7.14 4.51 5.13
N PHE A 117 7.19 3.48 4.28
CA PHE A 117 6.27 3.33 3.15
C PHE A 117 4.80 3.32 3.55
N THR A 118 4.44 2.61 4.62
CA THR A 118 3.07 2.60 5.17
C THR A 118 2.62 4.01 5.52
N ILE A 119 3.49 4.77 6.19
CA ILE A 119 3.22 6.13 6.65
C ILE A 119 3.08 7.07 5.45
N ASP A 120 3.94 6.93 4.44
CA ASP A 120 3.90 7.76 3.24
C ASP A 120 2.65 7.48 2.40
N CYS A 121 2.18 6.22 2.34
CA CYS A 121 0.87 5.89 1.77
C CYS A 121 -0.27 6.58 2.54
N ILE A 122 -0.27 6.50 3.88
CA ILE A 122 -1.32 7.15 4.70
C ILE A 122 -1.29 8.66 4.51
N LYS A 123 -0.11 9.29 4.50
CA LYS A 123 0.04 10.74 4.26
C LYS A 123 -0.56 11.17 2.92
N ILE A 124 -0.35 10.40 1.85
CA ILE A 124 -0.94 10.68 0.54
C ILE A 124 -2.47 10.54 0.61
N LEU A 125 -2.97 9.48 1.25
CA LEU A 125 -4.40 9.20 1.35
C LEU A 125 -5.18 10.21 2.22
N ILE A 126 -4.50 10.98 3.06
CA ILE A 126 -5.14 12.05 3.87
C ILE A 126 -4.79 13.45 3.39
N GLU A 127 -3.97 13.57 2.34
CA GLU A 127 -3.61 14.87 1.76
C GLU A 127 -4.84 15.55 1.16
N ASP A 128 -5.75 14.76 0.58
CA ASP A 128 -7.06 15.23 0.10
C ASP A 128 -8.10 15.20 1.25
N PRO A 129 -8.72 16.34 1.58
CA PRO A 129 -9.79 16.40 2.58
C PRO A 129 -10.98 15.47 2.31
N SER A 130 -11.25 15.16 1.03
CA SER A 130 -12.37 14.30 0.64
C SER A 130 -12.18 12.85 1.10
N THR A 131 -10.92 12.41 1.18
CA THR A 131 -10.54 11.04 1.56
C THR A 131 -10.09 10.94 3.02
N CYS A 132 -9.55 12.03 3.60
CA CYS A 132 -9.06 12.07 4.98
C CYS A 132 -10.10 11.54 5.99
N LYS A 133 -11.34 12.05 5.96
CA LYS A 133 -12.40 11.56 6.87
C LYS A 133 -12.63 10.05 6.74
N ARG A 134 -12.67 9.53 5.52
CA ARG A 134 -12.88 8.10 5.25
C ARG A 134 -11.72 7.25 5.72
N VAL A 135 -10.49 7.73 5.53
CA VAL A 135 -9.28 7.06 6.04
C VAL A 135 -9.33 6.99 7.57
N SER A 136 -9.63 8.10 8.25
CA SER A 136 -9.76 8.16 9.71
C SER A 136 -10.86 7.23 10.23
N ASP A 137 -12.04 7.25 9.61
CA ASP A 137 -13.16 6.35 9.97
C ASP A 137 -12.74 4.88 9.80
N ASN A 138 -12.04 4.54 8.72
CA ASN A 138 -11.55 3.17 8.50
C ASN A 138 -10.45 2.76 9.49
N VAL A 139 -9.57 3.68 9.91
CA VAL A 139 -8.56 3.43 10.96
C VAL A 139 -9.25 3.12 12.28
N GLY A 140 -10.23 3.93 12.70
CA GLY A 140 -11.01 3.68 13.92
C GLY A 140 -11.74 2.34 13.86
N ASN A 141 -12.38 2.03 12.72
CA ASN A 141 -13.04 0.74 12.51
C ASN A 141 -12.07 -0.46 12.53
N LEU A 142 -10.83 -0.28 12.05
CA LEU A 142 -9.80 -1.31 12.14
C LEU A 142 -9.39 -1.54 13.60
N LEU A 143 -9.20 -0.49 14.38
CA LEU A 143 -8.90 -0.60 15.83
C LEU A 143 -10.00 -1.36 16.56
N LYS A 144 -11.26 -0.95 16.42
CA LYS A 144 -12.42 -1.62 17.04
C LYS A 144 -12.48 -3.11 16.67
N LYS A 145 -12.22 -3.45 15.39
CA LYS A 145 -12.20 -4.84 14.92
C LYS A 145 -11.08 -5.66 15.55
N GLN A 146 -9.89 -5.10 15.75
CA GLN A 146 -8.78 -5.84 16.36
C GLN A 146 -8.96 -6.00 17.86
N MET A 147 -9.57 -5.02 18.53
CA MET A 147 -9.96 -5.12 19.94
C MET A 147 -11.00 -6.23 20.15
N ALA A 148 -12.05 -6.25 19.33
CA ALA A 148 -13.08 -7.29 19.36
C ALA A 148 -12.54 -8.69 19.01
N ALA A 149 -11.46 -8.76 18.22
CA ALA A 149 -10.80 -10.03 17.87
C ALA A 149 -9.98 -10.64 19.03
N GLY A 150 -9.94 -9.98 20.20
CA GLY A 150 -9.30 -10.50 21.42
C GLY A 150 -7.78 -10.53 21.38
N ASP A 151 -7.16 -9.75 20.49
CA ASP A 151 -5.70 -9.72 20.30
C ASP A 151 -5.01 -8.74 21.26
N LEU A 152 -5.53 -8.61 22.48
CA LEU A 152 -4.90 -7.91 23.59
C LEU A 152 -3.99 -8.89 24.34
N HIS A 153 -2.89 -9.30 23.71
CA HIS A 153 -1.75 -9.81 24.46
C HIS A 153 -0.63 -8.77 24.38
N MET A 154 -0.69 -7.78 25.27
CA MET A 154 0.49 -7.02 25.65
C MET A 154 1.43 -7.99 26.40
N GLY A 155 2.37 -8.59 25.68
CA GLY A 155 3.46 -9.36 26.26
C GLY A 155 3.33 -10.88 26.10
N GLY A 156 4.43 -11.48 25.65
CA GLY A 156 4.64 -12.92 25.74
C GLY A 156 5.15 -13.53 24.44
N GLY A 157 6.43 -13.30 24.14
CA GLY A 157 7.09 -14.03 23.06
C GLY A 157 6.98 -15.54 23.29
N THR A 158 6.50 -16.28 22.29
CA THR A 158 6.81 -17.71 22.16
C THR A 158 6.97 -18.08 20.70
N LYS A 159 8.10 -18.73 20.41
CA LYS A 159 8.46 -19.32 19.13
C LYS A 159 7.45 -20.42 18.79
N GLY A 160 6.82 -20.32 17.62
CA GLY A 160 5.98 -21.36 17.05
C GLY A 160 5.96 -21.28 15.54
N ALA A 161 6.81 -22.06 14.88
CA ALA A 161 6.78 -22.21 13.43
C ALA A 161 5.54 -23.04 13.02
N SER A 162 4.61 -22.46 12.26
CA SER A 162 3.65 -23.24 11.45
C SER A 162 2.97 -22.39 10.37
N LYS A 163 3.00 -22.95 9.14
CA LYS A 163 2.20 -22.69 7.92
C LYS A 163 1.71 -21.26 7.63
N LYS A 164 2.16 -20.74 6.48
CA LYS A 164 1.74 -19.50 5.78
C LYS A 164 0.21 -19.37 5.66
N SER A 165 -0.45 -18.90 6.70
CA SER A 165 -1.77 -18.27 6.64
C SER A 165 -1.59 -16.82 6.15
N PRO A 166 -2.61 -16.20 5.53
CA PRO A 166 -2.56 -14.77 5.25
C PRO A 166 -2.27 -14.04 6.56
N GLN A 167 -1.20 -13.23 6.60
CA GLN A 167 -0.78 -12.47 7.79
C GLN A 167 -2.01 -11.88 8.47
N LYS A 168 -2.35 -12.40 9.65
CA LYS A 168 -3.40 -11.83 10.49
C LYS A 168 -2.85 -10.52 11.02
N LEU A 169 -3.41 -9.39 10.58
CA LEU A 169 -3.11 -8.08 11.14
C LEU A 169 -3.39 -8.12 12.65
N SER A 170 -2.37 -7.88 13.48
CA SER A 170 -2.49 -7.78 14.94
C SER A 170 -2.78 -6.36 15.40
N MET A 171 -3.25 -6.21 16.64
CA MET A 171 -3.45 -4.90 17.26
C MET A 171 -2.12 -4.14 17.43
N GLU A 172 -1.08 -4.83 17.89
CA GLU A 172 0.27 -4.26 18.07
C GLU A 172 0.82 -3.65 16.78
N GLN A 173 0.61 -4.32 15.64
CA GLN A 173 1.04 -3.78 14.34
C GLN A 173 0.32 -2.48 13.98
N VAL A 174 -1.00 -2.40 14.22
CA VAL A 174 -1.78 -1.18 13.95
C VAL A 174 -1.26 -0.04 14.82
N LEU A 175 -1.09 -0.30 16.12
CA LEU A 175 -0.61 0.70 17.08
C LEU A 175 0.81 1.18 16.74
N ALA A 176 1.73 0.27 16.41
CA ALA A 176 3.10 0.62 16.06
C ALA A 176 3.17 1.54 14.81
N HIS A 177 2.35 1.27 13.78
CA HIS A 177 2.26 2.15 12.61
C HIS A 177 1.63 3.51 12.94
N LEU A 178 0.62 3.55 13.83
CA LEU A 178 0.01 4.80 14.28
C LEU A 178 0.98 5.64 15.12
N GLU A 179 1.77 5.01 15.98
CA GLU A 179 2.84 5.68 16.73
C GLU A 179 3.89 6.26 15.78
N GLN A 180 4.38 5.47 14.82
CA GLN A 180 5.30 5.96 13.79
C GLN A 180 4.69 7.11 12.97
N PHE A 181 3.40 7.04 12.67
CA PHE A 181 2.66 8.12 12.00
C PHE A 181 2.65 9.40 12.84
N THR A 182 2.35 9.31 14.15
CA THR A 182 2.41 10.42 15.10
C THR A 182 3.79 11.07 15.12
N GLN A 183 4.85 10.27 15.28
CA GLN A 183 6.22 10.78 15.33
C GLN A 183 6.61 11.52 14.04
N LEU A 184 6.20 11.02 12.87
CA LEU A 184 6.58 11.60 11.59
C LEU A 184 5.71 12.78 11.13
N CYS A 185 4.46 12.85 11.57
CA CYS A 185 3.48 13.83 11.08
C CYS A 185 3.12 14.92 12.10
N LEU A 186 3.00 14.59 13.39
CA LEU A 186 2.61 15.55 14.42
C LEU A 186 3.79 16.39 14.90
N MET A 187 5.01 15.87 14.86
CA MET A 187 6.22 16.68 15.09
C MET A 187 6.46 17.73 13.98
N LYS A 188 5.69 17.70 12.88
CA LYS A 188 5.79 18.60 11.72
C LYS A 188 4.52 19.45 11.49
N GLU A 189 3.62 19.54 12.48
CA GLU A 189 2.39 20.38 12.46
C GLU A 189 1.49 20.21 11.22
N LYS A 190 1.28 18.98 10.77
CA LYS A 190 0.36 18.73 9.64
C LYS A 190 -1.09 18.63 10.13
N LYS A 191 -1.90 19.66 9.85
CA LYS A 191 -3.34 19.72 10.16
C LYS A 191 -4.14 18.49 9.70
N SER A 192 -3.81 17.88 8.56
CA SER A 192 -4.50 16.66 8.09
C SER A 192 -4.17 15.42 8.91
N ALA A 193 -2.99 15.36 9.53
CA ALA A 193 -2.62 14.26 10.42
C ALA A 193 -3.35 14.35 11.78
N GLU A 194 -3.57 15.58 12.28
CA GLU A 194 -4.36 15.83 13.49
C GLU A 194 -5.82 15.36 13.34
N GLN A 195 -6.36 15.42 12.12
CA GLN A 195 -7.72 14.96 11.81
C GLN A 195 -7.91 13.45 11.99
N ILE A 196 -6.84 12.64 11.88
CA ILE A 196 -6.94 11.20 12.19
C ILE A 196 -7.20 11.00 13.68
N PHE A 197 -6.42 11.66 14.53
CA PHE A 197 -6.52 11.50 15.99
C PHE A 197 -7.68 12.26 16.62
N SER A 198 -8.19 13.29 15.94
CA SER A 198 -9.41 14.00 16.35
C SER A 198 -10.70 13.33 15.86
N ASN A 199 -10.59 12.23 15.09
CA ASN A 199 -11.75 11.52 14.56
C ASN A 199 -12.49 10.78 15.68
N ALA A 200 -13.82 10.93 15.74
CA ALA A 200 -14.67 10.32 16.76
C ALA A 200 -14.52 8.79 16.82
N THR A 201 -14.46 8.11 15.67
CA THR A 201 -14.32 6.65 15.60
C THR A 201 -12.99 6.18 16.21
N VAL A 202 -11.92 6.95 16.01
CA VAL A 202 -10.59 6.67 16.55
C VAL A 202 -10.56 6.94 18.06
N LEU A 203 -11.10 8.07 18.51
CA LEU A 203 -11.18 8.42 19.93
C LEU A 203 -12.02 7.42 20.73
N GLU A 204 -13.16 7.00 20.17
CA GLU A 204 -14.00 5.95 20.77
C GLU A 204 -13.24 4.63 20.88
N ALA A 205 -12.50 4.23 19.84
CA ALA A 205 -11.70 3.00 19.87
C ALA A 205 -10.62 3.05 20.98
N PHE A 206 -9.95 4.18 21.16
CA PHE A 206 -8.99 4.34 22.26
C PHE A 206 -9.66 4.35 23.63
N SER A 207 -10.79 5.04 23.79
CA SER A 207 -11.54 5.06 25.06
C SER A 207 -12.09 3.69 25.44
N GLU A 208 -12.48 2.87 24.46
CA GLU A 208 -12.88 1.48 24.69
C GLU A 208 -11.70 0.59 25.10
N ALA A 209 -10.46 0.91 24.67
CA ALA A 209 -9.26 0.14 25.02
C ALA A 209 -8.75 0.41 26.45
N GLU A 210 -9.11 1.56 27.02
CA GLU A 210 -8.77 1.96 28.40
C GLU A 210 -9.71 1.38 29.47
N LYS A 211 -10.83 0.77 29.07
CA LYS A 211 -11.82 0.15 29.97
C LYS A 211 -11.49 -1.32 30.24
#